data_AF-A0A6P5SWC5-F1
#
_entry.id   AF-A0A6P5SWC5-F1
#
_cell.length_a   1.000
_cell.length_b   1.000
_cell.length_c   1.000
_cell.angle_alpha   90.00
_cell.angle_beta   90.00
_cell.angle_gamma   90.00
#
_symmetry.space_group_name_H-M   'P 1'
#
loop_
_entity.id
_entity.type
_entity.pdbx_description
1 polymer ?
#
loop_
_entity_poly.entity_id
_entity_poly.type
_entity_poly.pdbx_seq_one_letter_code
_entity_poly.pdbx_strand_id
1 'polypeptide(L)'
;MKDLGDLKYFLGIEVARSTTGIFLSQRKYVLDVLTETGMLGCKPVDTPIEMNNKLCEDMDQEPTNKEQYQLLVGRLIYLAHTILDIAYAVSVVSQFMHFPNVSHRNVVDRILRYLKSAPGKGLMF
;
A
#
# COMPACT_ATOMS: atom_id res chain seq x y z
N MET A 1 27.35 6.36 -25.10
CA MET A 1 26.37 5.79 -24.16
C MET A 1 27.12 4.93 -23.15
N LYS A 2 26.81 5.05 -21.86
CA LYS A 2 27.49 4.32 -20.78
C LYS A 2 26.60 3.16 -20.36
N ASP A 3 27.09 1.94 -20.49
CA ASP A 3 26.39 0.76 -20.00
C ASP A 3 26.54 0.70 -18.46
N LEU A 4 25.41 0.64 -17.76
CA LEU A 4 25.36 0.52 -16.29
C LEU A 4 25.10 -0.92 -15.84
N GLY A 5 25.06 -1.85 -16.79
CA GLY A 5 24.66 -3.24 -16.58
C GLY A 5 23.16 -3.35 -16.31
N ASP A 6 22.80 -4.48 -15.70
CA ASP A 6 21.41 -4.86 -15.47
C ASP A 6 20.69 -3.93 -14.48
N LEU A 7 19.44 -3.57 -14.80
CA LEU A 7 18.58 -2.81 -13.91
C LEU A 7 18.32 -3.60 -12.63
N LYS A 8 18.76 -3.04 -11.49
CA LYS A 8 18.54 -3.62 -10.15
C LYS A 8 17.48 -2.85 -9.35
N TYR A 9 17.41 -1.54 -9.52
CA TYR A 9 16.50 -0.67 -8.79
C TYR A 9 16.00 0.47 -9.66
N PHE A 10 14.70 0.76 -9.60
CA PHE A 10 14.10 1.94 -10.23
C PHE A 10 12.91 2.44 -9.41
N LEU A 11 12.92 3.70 -8.99
CA LEU A 11 11.85 4.32 -8.18
C LEU A 11 11.48 3.53 -6.91
N GLY A 12 12.41 2.78 -6.31
CA GLY A 12 12.10 1.93 -5.15
C GLY A 12 11.45 0.58 -5.49
N ILE A 13 11.33 0.25 -6.79
CA ILE A 13 11.10 -1.10 -7.28
C ILE A 13 12.45 -1.81 -7.37
N GLU A 14 12.54 -2.95 -6.70
CA GLU A 14 13.66 -3.87 -6.71
C GLU A 14 13.43 -4.89 -7.82
N VAL A 15 14.42 -5.09 -8.68
CA VAL A 15 14.35 -5.99 -9.84
C VAL A 15 15.30 -7.16 -9.60
N ALA A 16 14.75 -8.35 -9.45
CA ALA A 16 15.50 -9.60 -9.41
C ALA A 16 15.32 -10.34 -10.73
N ARG A 17 16.43 -10.84 -11.29
CA ARG A 17 16.43 -11.59 -12.55
C ARG A 17 16.89 -13.01 -12.31
N SER A 18 16.23 -13.94 -12.97
CA SER A 18 16.50 -15.36 -12.92
C SER A 18 16.37 -15.97 -14.31
N THR A 19 16.80 -17.22 -14.48
CA THR A 19 16.55 -17.98 -15.71
C THR A 19 15.06 -18.20 -15.97
N THR A 20 14.23 -18.13 -14.93
CA THR A 20 12.77 -18.30 -15.01
C THR A 20 12.02 -17.02 -15.35
N GLY A 21 12.66 -15.85 -15.27
CA GLY A 21 11.97 -14.58 -15.48
C GLY A 21 12.46 -13.42 -14.59
N ILE A 22 11.67 -12.35 -14.57
CA ILE A 22 11.94 -11.12 -13.82
C ILE A 22 10.93 -11.00 -12.68
N PHE A 23 11.44 -10.81 -11.46
CA PHE A 23 10.66 -10.54 -10.27
C PHE A 23 10.80 -9.07 -9.87
N LEU A 24 9.67 -8.37 -9.76
CA LEU A 24 9.58 -6.99 -9.31
C LEU A 24 8.99 -6.94 -7.90
N SER A 25 9.66 -6.30 -6.96
CA SER A 25 9.13 -6.11 -5.60
C SER A 25 9.39 -4.69 -5.09
N GLN A 26 8.66 -4.28 -4.07
CA GLN A 26 8.85 -2.99 -3.40
C GLN A 26 9.12 -3.17 -1.91
N ARG A 27 9.84 -4.24 -1.54
CA ARG A 27 10.00 -4.66 -0.14
C ARG A 27 10.54 -3.56 0.75
N LYS A 28 11.62 -2.90 0.32
CA LYS A 28 12.18 -1.77 1.06
C LYS A 28 11.15 -0.66 1.28
N TYR A 29 10.44 -0.28 0.22
CA TYR A 29 9.42 0.76 0.31
C TYR A 29 8.26 0.39 1.24
N VAL A 30 7.78 -0.85 1.23
CA VAL A 30 6.77 -1.34 2.18
C VAL A 30 7.28 -1.18 3.63
N LEU A 31 8.52 -1.59 3.89
CA LEU A 31 9.11 -1.49 5.24
C LEU A 31 9.27 -0.03 5.68
N ASP A 32 9.68 0.86 4.78
CA ASP A 32 9.81 2.29 5.06
C ASP A 32 8.44 2.90 5.41
N VAL A 33 7.40 2.61 4.61
CA VAL A 33 6.02 3.06 4.89
C VAL A 33 5.51 2.54 6.24
N LEU A 34 5.76 1.26 6.57
CA LEU A 34 5.39 0.69 7.86
C LEU A 34 6.18 1.30 9.04
N THR A 35 7.43 1.69 8.82
CA THR A 35 8.26 2.33 9.83
C THR A 35 7.74 3.73 10.15
N GLU A 36 7.53 4.54 9.12
CA GLU A 36 7.07 5.92 9.26
C GLU A 36 5.66 6.03 9.84
N THR A 37 4.83 5.00 9.65
CA THR A 37 3.48 4.92 10.23
C THR A 37 3.43 4.26 11.60
N GLY A 38 4.56 3.77 12.13
CA GLY A 38 4.60 3.02 13.39
C GLY A 38 3.95 1.63 13.31
N MET A 39 3.68 1.12 12.11
CA MET A 39 2.98 -0.14 11.85
C MET A 39 3.92 -1.36 11.76
N LEU A 40 5.24 -1.19 11.94
CA LEU A 40 6.16 -2.33 11.92
C LEU A 40 5.86 -3.40 12.99
N GLY A 41 5.35 -2.99 14.16
CA GLY A 41 5.00 -3.88 15.27
C GLY A 41 3.51 -4.28 15.30
N CYS A 42 2.72 -3.89 14.29
CA CYS A 42 1.30 -4.19 14.29
C CYS A 42 1.02 -5.70 14.08
N LYS A 43 -0.12 -6.17 14.59
CA LYS A 43 -0.61 -7.51 14.29
C LYS A 43 -1.08 -7.56 12.82
N PRO A 44 -0.56 -8.47 11.99
CA PRO A 44 -0.97 -8.58 10.59
C PRO A 44 -2.42 -9.07 10.48
N VAL A 45 -3.02 -8.80 9.32
CA VAL A 45 -4.36 -9.28 8.94
C VAL A 45 -4.28 -9.99 7.59
N ASP A 46 -5.19 -10.93 7.36
CA ASP A 46 -5.16 -11.80 6.17
C ASP A 46 -5.85 -11.19 4.94
N THR A 47 -6.63 -10.11 5.10
CA THR A 47 -7.31 -9.44 3.99
C THR A 47 -7.11 -7.91 4.04
N PRO A 48 -6.93 -7.26 2.87
CA PRO A 48 -6.69 -5.82 2.81
C PRO A 48 -7.94 -4.99 3.13
N ILE A 49 -9.14 -5.55 2.94
CA ILE A 49 -10.43 -4.92 3.24
C ILE A 49 -11.42 -5.98 3.75
N GLU A 50 -12.41 -5.56 4.52
CA GLU A 50 -13.50 -6.43 5.01
C GLU A 50 -14.62 -6.54 3.98
N MET A 51 -15.24 -7.72 3.88
CA MET A 51 -16.41 -7.95 3.03
C MET A 51 -17.61 -7.17 3.60
N ASN A 52 -18.36 -6.48 2.75
CA ASN A 52 -19.51 -5.62 3.13
C ASN A 52 -19.15 -4.35 3.93
N ASN A 53 -17.95 -3.79 3.73
CA ASN A 53 -17.58 -2.53 4.35
C ASN A 53 -18.50 -1.39 3.87
N LYS A 54 -19.54 -1.09 4.64
CA LYS A 54 -20.42 0.07 4.40
C LYS A 54 -19.66 1.32 4.85
N LEU A 55 -18.75 1.79 4.01
CA LEU A 55 -18.17 3.13 4.15
C LEU A 55 -19.27 4.11 3.72
N CYS A 56 -20.20 4.37 4.63
CA CYS A 56 -21.29 5.29 4.40
C CYS A 56 -20.75 6.72 4.51
N GLU A 57 -21.21 7.62 3.63
CA GLU A 57 -21.00 9.07 3.72
C GLU A 57 -21.86 9.66 4.85
N ASP A 58 -21.85 9.04 6.03
CA ASP A 58 -22.57 9.57 7.17
C ASP A 58 -21.85 10.85 7.62
N MET A 59 -22.52 11.98 7.44
CA MET A 59 -22.03 13.33 7.75
C MET A 59 -21.71 13.53 9.24
N ASP A 60 -22.11 12.58 10.10
CA ASP A 60 -21.90 12.61 11.56
C ASP A 60 -20.60 11.91 12.00
N GLN A 61 -19.77 11.41 11.06
CA GLN A 61 -18.51 10.76 11.43
C GLN A 61 -17.39 11.76 11.72
N GLU A 62 -16.61 11.46 12.75
CA GLU A 62 -15.47 12.29 13.16
C GLU A 62 -14.46 12.44 12.00
N PRO A 63 -14.12 13.68 11.59
CA PRO A 63 -13.16 13.92 10.52
C PRO A 63 -11.76 13.47 10.97
N THR A 64 -10.95 13.02 10.01
CA THR A 64 -9.54 12.71 10.25
C THR A 64 -8.62 13.76 9.61
N ASN A 65 -7.31 13.69 9.89
CA ASN A 65 -6.35 14.58 9.26
C ASN A 65 -6.25 14.27 7.76
N LYS A 66 -6.78 15.19 6.94
CA LYS A 66 -6.84 15.07 5.48
C LYS A 66 -5.47 14.92 4.83
N GLU A 67 -4.48 15.72 5.23
CA GLU A 67 -3.15 15.70 4.60
C GLU A 67 -2.45 14.37 4.86
N GLN A 68 -2.51 13.88 6.10
CA GLN A 68 -1.96 12.56 6.44
C GLN A 68 -2.68 11.44 5.71
N TYR A 69 -4.01 11.51 5.59
CA TYR A 69 -4.79 10.55 4.83
C TYR A 69 -4.37 10.52 3.35
N GLN A 70 -4.31 11.68 2.70
CA GLN A 70 -3.92 11.81 1.29
C GLN A 70 -2.49 11.31 1.05
N LEU A 71 -1.56 11.63 1.95
CA LEU A 71 -0.18 11.16 1.89
C LEU A 71 -0.11 9.62 1.94
N LEU A 72 -0.85 8.99 2.86
CA LEU A 72 -0.87 7.54 3.00
C LEU A 72 -1.53 6.86 1.80
N VAL A 73 -2.68 7.37 1.34
CA VAL A 73 -3.35 6.83 0.15
C VAL A 73 -2.46 6.97 -1.09
N GLY A 74 -1.74 8.08 -1.26
CA GLY A 74 -0.78 8.24 -2.35
C GLY A 74 0.33 7.18 -2.35
N ARG A 75 0.88 6.86 -1.16
CA ARG A 75 1.88 5.79 -1.00
C ARG A 75 1.30 4.40 -1.31
N LEU A 76 0.05 4.16 -0.91
CA LEU A 76 -0.65 2.91 -1.21
C LEU A 76 -0.98 2.76 -2.71
N ILE A 77 -1.34 3.85 -3.40
CA ILE A 77 -1.50 3.86 -4.87
C ILE A 77 -0.19 3.45 -5.53
N TYR A 78 0.94 3.97 -5.05
CA TYR A 78 2.24 3.58 -5.59
C TYR A 78 2.53 2.08 -5.38
N LEU A 79 2.25 1.55 -4.17
CA LEU A 79 2.39 0.12 -3.87
C LEU A 79 1.50 -0.80 -4.70
N ALA A 80 0.28 -0.37 -5.01
CA ALA A 80 -0.69 -1.15 -5.77
C ALA A 80 -0.21 -1.50 -7.20
N HIS A 81 0.84 -0.84 -7.71
CA HIS A 81 1.43 -1.15 -9.02
C HIS A 81 2.26 -2.45 -9.01
N THR A 82 2.79 -2.88 -7.86
CA THR A 82 3.56 -4.14 -7.75
C THR A 82 2.88 -5.17 -6.83
N ILE A 83 1.94 -4.72 -6.00
CA ILE A 83 1.19 -5.53 -5.05
C ILE A 83 -0.29 -5.46 -5.45
N LEU A 84 -0.68 -6.25 -6.47
CA LEU A 84 -2.01 -6.15 -7.07
C LEU A 84 -3.16 -6.55 -6.14
N ASP A 85 -2.86 -7.35 -5.10
CA ASP A 85 -3.87 -7.82 -4.13
C ASP A 85 -4.46 -6.69 -3.25
N ILE A 86 -3.80 -5.53 -3.15
CA ILE A 86 -4.35 -4.35 -2.45
C ILE A 86 -5.08 -3.38 -3.38
N ALA A 87 -4.99 -3.52 -4.70
CA ALA A 87 -5.46 -2.51 -5.65
C ALA A 87 -6.93 -2.14 -5.47
N TYR A 88 -7.79 -3.14 -5.22
CA TYR A 88 -9.21 -2.90 -4.93
C TYR A 88 -9.40 -2.08 -3.65
N ALA A 89 -8.76 -2.47 -2.54
CA ALA A 89 -8.88 -1.75 -1.27
C ALA A 89 -8.38 -0.30 -1.39
N VAL A 90 -7.28 -0.10 -2.13
CA VAL A 90 -6.73 1.23 -2.44
C VAL A 90 -7.71 2.07 -3.27
N SER A 91 -8.37 1.47 -4.27
CA SER A 91 -9.37 2.17 -5.09
C SER A 91 -10.55 2.70 -4.25
N VAL A 92 -10.95 1.96 -3.21
CA VAL A 92 -12.04 2.35 -2.30
C VAL A 92 -11.62 3.55 -1.44
N VAL A 93 -10.47 3.47 -0.75
CA VAL A 93 -10.01 4.58 0.10
C VAL A 93 -9.67 5.84 -0.70
N SER A 94 -9.31 5.69 -1.98
CA SER A 94 -9.02 6.82 -2.88
C SER A 94 -10.26 7.67 -3.21
N GLN A 95 -11.48 7.15 -3.01
CA GLN A 95 -12.72 7.92 -3.23
C GLN A 95 -12.89 9.02 -2.17
N PHE A 96 -12.29 8.87 -0.99
CA PHE A 96 -12.49 9.74 0.17
C PHE A 96 -11.37 10.76 0.40
N MET A 97 -10.67 11.19 -0.67
CA MET A 97 -9.52 12.11 -0.57
C MET A 97 -9.90 13.54 -0.18
N HIS A 98 -11.14 13.96 -0.41
CA HIS A 98 -11.57 15.34 -0.15
C HIS A 98 -12.01 15.55 1.30
N PHE A 99 -12.71 14.58 1.87
CA PHE A 99 -13.29 14.61 3.22
C PHE A 99 -13.20 13.23 3.89
N PRO A 100 -12.01 12.83 4.38
CA PRO A 100 -11.84 11.55 5.05
C PRO A 100 -12.33 11.61 6.51
N ASN A 101 -12.83 10.48 7.01
CA ASN A 101 -13.24 10.31 8.40
C ASN A 101 -12.44 9.16 9.06
N VAL A 102 -12.67 8.94 10.35
CA VAL A 102 -12.00 7.87 11.12
C VAL A 102 -12.23 6.49 10.52
N SER A 103 -13.42 6.19 9.98
CA SER A 103 -13.71 4.90 9.35
C SER A 103 -12.85 4.68 8.10
N HIS A 104 -12.68 5.71 7.26
CA HIS A 104 -11.79 5.65 6.10
C HIS A 104 -10.33 5.39 6.53
N ARG A 105 -9.88 6.07 7.60
CA ARG A 105 -8.53 5.87 8.15
C ARG A 105 -8.33 4.45 8.65
N ASN A 106 -9.33 3.86 9.32
CA ASN A 106 -9.26 2.48 9.80
C ASN A 106 -9.05 1.46 8.65
N VAL A 107 -9.62 1.73 7.47
CA VAL A 107 -9.38 0.90 6.26
C VAL A 107 -7.94 1.05 5.79
N VAL A 108 -7.40 2.26 5.73
CA VAL A 108 -5.98 2.50 5.41
C VAL A 108 -5.06 1.74 6.38
N ASP A 109 -5.34 1.81 7.68
CA ASP A 109 -4.56 1.10 8.70
C ASP A 109 -4.71 -0.42 8.60
N ARG A 110 -5.85 -0.92 8.10
CA ARG A 110 -6.02 -2.34 7.76
C ARG A 110 -5.16 -2.76 6.57
N ILE A 111 -5.08 -1.95 5.51
CA ILE A 111 -4.21 -2.22 4.36
C ILE A 111 -2.74 -2.27 4.82
N LEU A 112 -2.30 -1.37 5.70
CA LEU A 112 -0.96 -1.39 6.27
C LEU A 112 -0.70 -2.68 7.09
N ARG A 113 -1.67 -3.11 7.92
CA ARG A 113 -1.59 -4.42 8.62
C ARG A 113 -1.51 -5.59 7.66
N TYR A 114 -2.19 -5.54 6.52
CA TYR A 114 -2.12 -6.57 5.51
C TYR A 114 -0.73 -6.63 4.88
N LEU A 115 -0.17 -5.48 4.47
CA LEU A 115 1.17 -5.38 3.89
C LEU A 115 2.27 -5.92 4.82
N LYS A 116 2.08 -5.80 6.14
CA LYS A 116 2.98 -6.36 7.15
C LYS A 116 3.09 -7.89 7.07
N SER A 117 2.06 -8.60 6.62
CA SER A 117 2.07 -10.07 6.50
C SER A 117 3.07 -10.57 5.45
N ALA A 118 3.28 -9.80 4.38
CA ALA A 118 4.10 -10.23 3.24
C ALA A 118 4.74 -9.03 2.53
N PRO A 119 5.72 -8.36 3.16
CA PRO A 119 6.34 -7.15 2.59
C PRO A 119 7.15 -7.42 1.31
N GLY A 120 7.53 -8.68 1.04
CA GLY A 120 8.25 -9.08 -0.17
C GLY A 120 7.37 -9.48 -1.35
N LYS A 121 6.05 -9.28 -1.27
CA LYS A 121 5.15 -9.55 -2.41
C LYS A 121 5.52 -8.68 -3.61
N GLY A 122 5.26 -9.22 -4.79
CA GLY A 122 5.70 -8.64 -6.05
C GLY A 122 5.12 -9.36 -7.27
N LEU A 123 5.55 -8.93 -8.45
CA LEU A 123 5.13 -9.47 -9.73
C LEU A 123 6.23 -10.34 -10.34
N MET A 124 5.84 -11.46 -10.96
CA MET A 124 6.74 -12.33 -11.71
C MET A 124 6.32 -12.30 -13.18
N PHE A 125 7.28 -12.04 -14.07
CA PHE A 125 7.15 -12.02 -15.52
C PHE A 125 8.05 -13.07 -16.16
#